data_AF-A0A2R4WR13-F1
#
_entry.id   AF-A0A2R4WR13-F1
#
_cell.length_a   1.000
_cell.length_b   1.000
_cell.length_c   1.000
_cell.angle_alpha   90.00
_cell.angle_beta   90.00
_cell.angle_gamma   90.00
#
_symmetry.space_group_name_H-M   'P 1'
#
loop_
_entity.id
_entity.type
_entity.pdbx_description
1 polymer ?
#
loop_
_entity_poly.entity_id
_entity_poly.type
_entity_poly.pdbx_seq_one_letter_code
_entity_poly.pdbx_strand_id
1 'polypeptide(L)'
;MPLPISNSRQVAVADGTAERVVAVADLAVSLGVDALIRLHEADFAGLAGVGRDLVHFNLERTINRAGLRYALLPILRPGFRRPGGPEELPVLDPTRFRTGLCVEVRQRVPVAAVTPELFRVSLPTIRDADALAAALVRRYAGLFPDLCPADLVARGCAITRLQLDER
;
A
#
# COMPACT_ATOMS: atom_id res chain seq x y z
N MET A 1 -14.49 -6.96 15.34
CA MET A 1 -13.12 -6.53 15.72
C MET A 1 -12.37 -6.04 14.48
N PRO A 2 -11.49 -5.03 14.59
CA PRO A 2 -10.66 -4.57 13.48
C PRO A 2 -9.62 -5.63 13.11
N LEU A 3 -9.28 -5.74 11.81
CA LEU A 3 -8.20 -6.63 11.38
C LEU A 3 -6.85 -6.15 11.89
N PRO A 4 -5.90 -7.06 12.20
CA PRO A 4 -4.55 -6.66 12.51
C PRO A 4 -3.93 -5.95 11.31
N ILE A 5 -3.33 -4.79 11.56
CA ILE A 5 -2.58 -4.06 10.54
C ILE A 5 -1.21 -4.73 10.43
N SER A 6 -0.75 -5.00 9.21
CA SER A 6 0.64 -5.41 8.99
C SER A 6 1.56 -4.26 9.43
N ASN A 7 2.18 -4.41 10.59
CA ASN A 7 3.07 -3.43 11.22
C ASN A 7 4.50 -3.96 11.33
N SER A 8 4.88 -4.88 10.44
CA SER A 8 6.21 -5.48 10.46
C SER A 8 7.26 -4.37 10.48
N ARG A 9 8.04 -4.35 11.57
CA ARG A 9 9.08 -3.34 11.79
C ARG A 9 10.30 -3.59 10.91
N GLN A 10 10.31 -4.72 10.20
CA GLN A 10 11.36 -5.15 9.32
C GLN A 10 10.82 -5.46 7.93
N VAL A 11 11.74 -5.48 6.98
CA VAL A 11 11.48 -5.73 5.56
C VAL A 11 12.77 -6.21 4.92
N ALA A 12 12.67 -7.09 3.91
CA ALA A 12 13.81 -7.43 3.08
C ALA A 12 13.93 -6.39 1.95
N VAL A 13 15.14 -5.99 1.61
CA VAL A 13 15.42 -5.15 0.44
C VAL A 13 16.40 -5.87 -0.48
N ALA A 14 16.16 -5.76 -1.78
CA ALA A 14 17.11 -6.21 -2.79
C ALA A 14 18.37 -5.32 -2.78
N ASP A 15 19.53 -5.95 -2.80
CA ASP A 15 20.86 -5.33 -2.81
C ASP A 15 21.74 -6.05 -3.82
N GLY A 16 21.61 -5.66 -5.09
CA GLY A 16 22.23 -6.36 -6.22
C GLY A 16 21.69 -7.79 -6.34
N THR A 17 22.56 -8.78 -6.15
CA THR A 17 22.19 -10.21 -6.18
C THR A 17 21.82 -10.79 -4.81
N ALA A 18 21.86 -9.98 -3.75
CA ALA A 18 21.55 -10.39 -2.39
C ALA A 18 20.27 -9.72 -1.87
N GLU A 19 19.72 -10.29 -0.78
CA GLU A 19 18.66 -9.65 0.00
C GLU A 19 19.22 -9.35 1.39
N ARG A 20 18.89 -8.18 1.93
CA ARG A 20 19.21 -7.83 3.33
C ARG A 20 17.96 -7.43 4.08
N VAL A 21 17.86 -7.82 5.35
CA VAL A 21 16.77 -7.41 6.23
C VAL A 21 17.14 -6.10 6.91
N VAL A 22 16.23 -5.13 6.88
CA VAL A 22 16.42 -3.80 7.46
C VAL A 22 15.23 -3.43 8.32
N ALA A 23 15.43 -2.53 9.27
CA ALA A 23 14.32 -1.87 9.93
C ALA A 23 13.63 -0.92 8.95
N VAL A 24 12.29 -0.86 8.99
CA VAL A 24 11.50 0.03 8.15
C VAL A 24 11.83 1.49 8.42
N ALA A 25 12.11 1.83 9.68
CA ALA A 25 12.49 3.19 10.07
C ALA A 25 13.82 3.60 9.43
N ASP A 26 14.84 2.74 9.48
CA ASP A 26 16.14 3.02 8.88
C ASP A 26 16.04 3.17 7.37
N LEU A 27 15.21 2.33 6.73
CA LEU A 27 14.94 2.46 5.29
C LEU A 27 14.26 3.80 4.96
N ALA A 28 13.25 4.20 5.73
CA ALA A 28 12.57 5.49 5.53
C ALA A 28 13.55 6.68 5.68
N VAL A 29 14.40 6.65 6.72
CA VAL A 29 15.47 7.65 6.92
C VAL A 29 16.42 7.68 5.73
N SER A 30 16.86 6.52 5.23
CA SER A 30 17.78 6.46 4.09
C SER A 30 17.19 7.02 2.79
N LEU A 31 15.86 7.00 2.66
CA LEU A 31 15.11 7.56 1.53
C LEU A 31 14.67 9.01 1.75
N GLY A 32 15.00 9.62 2.90
CA GLY A 32 14.62 11.00 3.22
C GLY A 32 13.10 11.20 3.41
N VAL A 33 12.39 10.19 3.90
CA VAL A 33 10.93 10.21 4.12
C VAL A 33 10.57 9.76 5.54
N ASP A 34 9.34 10.02 5.96
CA ASP A 34 8.86 9.65 7.29
C ASP A 34 8.37 8.20 7.35
N ALA A 35 7.84 7.66 6.24
CA ALA A 35 7.26 6.33 6.19
C ALA A 35 7.20 5.76 4.76
N LEU A 36 6.81 4.49 4.65
CA LEU A 36 6.78 3.76 3.38
C LEU A 36 5.36 3.36 2.99
N ILE A 37 5.02 3.49 1.72
CA ILE A 37 3.86 2.85 1.09
C ILE A 37 4.39 1.79 0.13
N ARG A 38 4.02 0.53 0.39
CA ARG A 38 4.48 -0.61 -0.39
C ARG A 38 3.39 -0.98 -1.39
N LEU A 39 3.74 -1.04 -2.67
CA LEU A 39 2.82 -1.35 -3.75
C LEU A 39 3.22 -2.68 -4.38
N HIS A 40 2.26 -3.50 -4.79
CA HIS A 40 2.58 -4.60 -5.70
C HIS A 40 3.22 -4.05 -6.98
N GLU A 41 4.11 -4.81 -7.60
CA GLU A 41 4.85 -4.32 -8.77
C GLU A 41 3.96 -3.79 -9.90
N ALA A 42 2.85 -4.47 -10.20
CA ALA A 42 1.88 -3.99 -11.19
C ALA A 42 1.24 -2.64 -10.82
N ASP A 43 0.95 -2.43 -9.54
CA ASP A 43 0.41 -1.17 -9.03
C ASP A 43 1.48 -0.06 -9.05
N PHE A 44 2.74 -0.41 -8.72
CA PHE A 44 3.87 0.52 -8.80
C PHE A 44 4.17 0.95 -10.24
N ALA A 45 4.13 0.04 -11.20
CA ALA A 45 4.30 0.36 -12.62
C ALA A 45 3.24 1.37 -13.10
N GLY A 46 2.01 1.27 -12.59
CA GLY A 46 0.93 2.21 -12.87
C GLY A 46 1.20 3.65 -12.43
N LEU A 47 2.16 3.90 -11.52
CA LEU A 47 2.53 5.25 -11.08
C LEU A 47 3.16 6.10 -12.18
N ALA A 48 3.69 5.50 -13.25
CA ALA A 48 4.29 6.26 -14.35
C ALA A 48 3.28 7.16 -15.08
N GLY A 49 2.01 6.76 -15.12
CA GLY A 49 0.92 7.55 -15.71
C GLY A 49 0.17 8.46 -14.73
N VAL A 50 0.59 8.50 -13.46
CA VAL A 50 -0.05 9.32 -12.42
C VAL A 50 0.67 10.64 -12.31
N GLY A 51 -0.10 11.74 -12.37
CA GLY A 51 0.38 13.10 -12.16
C GLY A 51 0.77 13.39 -10.71
N ARG A 52 0.50 14.62 -10.27
CA ARG A 52 0.86 15.08 -8.92
C ARG A 52 -0.06 14.50 -7.85
N ASP A 53 -1.36 14.44 -8.10
CA ASP A 53 -2.31 13.90 -7.12
C ASP A 53 -2.46 12.39 -7.27
N LEU A 54 -2.33 11.67 -6.15
CA LEU A 54 -2.56 10.24 -6.07
C LEU A 54 -3.51 9.90 -4.91
N VAL A 55 -4.50 9.05 -5.18
CA VAL A 55 -5.26 8.33 -4.15
C VAL A 55 -4.74 6.89 -4.06
N HIS A 56 -4.31 6.51 -2.86
CA HIS A 56 -3.97 5.15 -2.50
C HIS A 56 -5.03 4.54 -1.58
N PHE A 57 -5.40 3.29 -1.84
CA PHE A 57 -6.42 2.56 -1.08
C PHE A 57 -5.80 1.40 -0.30
N ASN A 58 -6.13 1.32 0.99
CA ASN A 58 -5.86 0.16 1.86
C ASN A 58 -7.17 -0.47 2.33
N LEU A 59 -7.14 -1.72 2.80
CA LEU A 59 -8.31 -2.37 3.40
C LEU A 59 -8.62 -1.77 4.77
N GLU A 60 -9.88 -1.42 5.02
CA GLU A 60 -10.46 -0.96 6.30
C GLU A 60 -9.76 0.25 6.94
N ARG A 61 -8.51 0.09 7.37
CA ARG A 61 -7.70 1.07 8.10
C ARG A 61 -6.28 1.14 7.57
N THR A 62 -5.67 2.31 7.73
CA THR A 62 -4.24 2.52 7.53
C THR A 62 -3.64 3.27 8.73
N ILE A 63 -2.32 3.10 8.93
CA ILE A 63 -1.53 3.90 9.87
C ILE A 63 -0.95 5.16 9.21
N ASN A 64 -1.28 5.41 7.94
CA ASN A 64 -0.85 6.62 7.25
C ASN A 64 -1.38 7.87 7.96
N ARG A 65 -0.62 8.96 7.88
CA ARG A 65 -0.95 10.23 8.55
C ARG A 65 -0.73 11.40 7.59
N ALA A 66 -1.69 12.31 7.58
CA ALA A 66 -1.54 13.59 6.89
C ALA A 66 -0.37 14.39 7.50
N GLY A 67 0.34 15.12 6.64
CA GLY A 67 1.53 15.89 6.99
C GLY A 67 2.85 15.12 6.89
N LEU A 68 2.81 13.79 6.69
CA LEU A 68 4.02 12.97 6.54
C LEU A 68 4.39 12.73 5.07
N ARG A 69 5.69 12.65 4.81
CA ARG A 69 6.26 12.28 3.51
C ARG A 69 6.44 10.77 3.43
N TYR A 70 6.06 10.22 2.29
CA TYR A 70 6.11 8.79 2.02
C TYR A 70 6.97 8.48 0.81
N ALA A 71 7.74 7.39 0.89
CA ALA A 71 8.29 6.73 -0.29
C ALA A 71 7.33 5.60 -0.71
N LEU A 72 6.89 5.65 -1.96
CA LEU A 72 6.13 4.60 -2.63
C LEU A 72 7.13 3.66 -3.32
N LEU A 73 7.12 2.38 -2.94
CA LEU A 73 8.12 1.38 -3.34
C LEU A 73 7.43 0.14 -3.92
N PRO A 74 8.01 -0.54 -4.93
CA PRO A 74 7.52 -1.81 -5.41
C PRO A 74 7.90 -2.94 -4.44
N ILE A 75 6.96 -3.85 -4.24
CA ILE A 75 7.16 -5.17 -3.68
C ILE A 75 7.57 -6.08 -4.83
N LEU A 76 8.84 -6.49 -4.85
CA LEU A 76 9.36 -7.47 -5.81
C LEU A 76 8.82 -8.87 -5.50
N ARG A 77 8.77 -9.20 -4.20
CA ARG A 77 8.24 -10.47 -3.72
C ARG A 77 7.33 -10.24 -2.51
N PRO A 78 6.05 -10.64 -2.57
CA PRO A 78 5.13 -10.48 -1.45
C PRO A 78 5.59 -11.31 -0.24
N GLY A 79 5.35 -10.78 0.95
CA GLY A 79 5.48 -11.53 2.19
C GLY A 79 4.24 -12.37 2.46
N PHE A 80 4.38 -13.43 3.24
CA PHE A 80 3.29 -14.34 3.59
C PHE A 80 3.33 -14.71 5.06
N ARG A 81 2.16 -15.00 5.63
CA ARG A 81 2.03 -15.56 6.98
C ARG A 81 1.44 -16.95 6.86
N ARG A 82 2.22 -17.99 7.18
CA ARG A 82 1.72 -19.37 7.24
C ARG A 82 0.99 -19.61 8.57
N PRO A 83 -0.08 -20.41 8.61
CA PRO A 83 -0.70 -20.82 9.88
C PRO A 83 0.34 -21.45 10.81
N GLY A 84 0.52 -20.87 12.00
CA GLY A 84 1.50 -21.36 13.00
C GLY A 84 2.98 -21.16 12.64
N GLY A 85 3.30 -20.49 11.54
CA GLY A 85 4.68 -20.28 11.06
C GLY A 85 5.18 -18.84 11.21
N PRO A 86 6.51 -18.62 11.05
CA PRO A 86 7.08 -17.28 11.03
C PRO A 86 6.55 -16.47 9.83
N GLU A 87 6.56 -15.14 9.98
CA GLU A 87 6.24 -14.21 8.88
C GLU A 87 7.40 -14.21 7.88
N GLU A 88 7.11 -14.53 6.61
CA GLU A 88 8.03 -14.29 5.50
C GLU A 88 7.93 -12.81 5.12
N LEU A 89 9.03 -12.06 5.24
CA LEU A 89 9.05 -10.62 4.97
C LEU A 89 8.90 -10.36 3.46
N PRO A 90 8.17 -9.30 3.06
CA PRO A 90 8.19 -8.86 1.68
C PRO A 90 9.58 -8.35 1.30
N VAL A 91 9.93 -8.51 0.02
CA VAL A 91 11.16 -7.96 -0.58
C VAL A 91 10.81 -6.71 -1.37
N LEU A 92 11.45 -5.59 -1.05
CA LEU A 92 11.29 -4.30 -1.73
C LEU A 92 12.51 -3.96 -2.58
N ASP A 93 12.31 -3.13 -3.60
CA ASP A 93 13.39 -2.47 -4.32
C ASP A 93 13.52 -1.00 -3.85
N PRO A 94 14.53 -0.66 -3.03
CA PRO A 94 14.71 0.70 -2.52
C PRO A 94 15.28 1.66 -3.58
N THR A 95 15.76 1.15 -4.72
CA THR A 95 16.29 1.99 -5.82
C THR A 95 15.19 2.55 -6.71
N ARG A 96 14.00 1.92 -6.69
CA ARG A 96 12.82 2.33 -7.45
C ARG A 96 11.78 2.91 -6.50
N PHE A 97 11.67 4.23 -6.43
CA PHE A 97 10.62 4.85 -5.62
C PHE A 97 10.12 6.17 -6.20
N ARG A 98 8.93 6.57 -5.75
CA ARG A 98 8.45 7.95 -5.85
C ARG A 98 8.17 8.47 -4.46
N THR A 99 8.36 9.76 -4.24
CA THR A 99 8.05 10.41 -2.97
C THR A 99 6.81 11.28 -3.07
N GLY A 100 6.15 11.54 -1.95
CA GLY A 100 5.04 12.46 -1.88
C GLY A 100 4.57 12.76 -0.47
N LEU A 101 3.89 13.89 -0.30
CA LEU A 101 3.28 14.33 0.95
C LEU A 101 1.87 13.74 1.08
N CYS A 102 1.57 13.08 2.19
CA CYS A 102 0.20 12.72 2.52
C CYS A 102 -0.57 13.96 2.97
N VAL A 103 -1.63 14.30 2.24
CA VAL A 103 -2.44 15.50 2.52
C VAL A 103 -3.75 15.17 3.25
N GLU A 104 -4.24 13.93 3.12
CA GLU A 104 -5.49 13.51 3.75
C GLU A 104 -5.50 12.00 3.98
N VAL A 105 -6.11 11.57 5.08
CA VAL A 105 -6.42 10.16 5.35
C VAL A 105 -7.86 10.03 5.80
N ARG A 106 -8.61 9.13 5.15
CA ARG A 106 -9.95 8.69 5.56
C ARG A 106 -9.92 7.21 5.88
N GLN A 107 -10.62 6.80 6.93
CA GLN A 107 -10.63 5.42 7.41
C GLN A 107 -12.04 4.84 7.21
N ARG A 108 -12.14 3.53 6.97
CA ARG A 108 -13.42 2.79 6.91
C ARG A 108 -14.47 3.39 5.97
N VAL A 109 -14.04 3.92 4.83
CA VAL A 109 -14.95 4.41 3.80
C VAL A 109 -15.56 3.20 3.08
N PRO A 110 -16.89 3.03 3.06
CA PRO A 110 -17.51 1.97 2.27
C PRO A 110 -17.07 2.05 0.81
N VAL A 111 -16.78 0.91 0.17
CA VAL A 111 -16.30 0.89 -1.23
C VAL A 111 -17.30 1.56 -2.17
N ALA A 112 -18.61 1.32 -1.97
CA ALA A 112 -19.68 1.95 -2.74
C ALA A 112 -19.83 3.47 -2.51
N ALA A 113 -19.21 4.01 -1.45
CA ALA A 113 -19.25 5.44 -1.13
C ALA A 113 -18.00 6.20 -1.62
N VAL A 114 -17.06 5.51 -2.28
CA VAL A 114 -15.90 6.16 -2.91
C VAL A 114 -16.36 6.89 -4.16
N THR A 115 -16.05 8.18 -4.23
CA THR A 115 -16.56 9.04 -5.31
C THR A 115 -15.71 8.92 -6.59
N PRO A 116 -16.30 9.22 -7.77
CA PRO A 116 -15.56 9.21 -9.04
C PRO A 116 -14.30 10.10 -9.03
N GLU A 117 -14.31 11.22 -8.30
CA GLU A 117 -13.17 12.13 -8.23
C GLU A 117 -11.96 11.48 -7.55
N LEU A 118 -12.19 10.62 -6.55
CA LEU A 118 -11.13 9.86 -5.89
C LEU A 118 -10.56 8.78 -6.82
N PHE A 119 -11.42 8.15 -7.62
CA PHE A 119 -10.98 7.18 -8.64
C PHE A 119 -10.24 7.82 -9.82
N ARG A 120 -10.54 9.07 -10.15
CA ARG A 120 -9.86 9.80 -11.23
C ARG A 120 -8.37 10.00 -10.96
N VAL A 121 -8.00 10.13 -9.69
CA VAL A 121 -6.61 10.34 -9.26
C VAL A 121 -5.99 9.11 -8.57
N SER A 122 -6.61 7.93 -8.63
CA SER A 122 -5.99 6.67 -8.18
C SER A 122 -5.18 6.01 -9.29
N LEU A 123 -4.65 4.82 -8.98
CA LEU A 123 -3.93 3.99 -9.95
C LEU A 123 -4.80 3.66 -11.18
N PRO A 124 -4.21 3.52 -12.38
CA PRO A 124 -4.93 3.18 -13.61
C PRO A 124 -5.77 1.91 -13.55
N THR A 125 -5.41 0.97 -12.67
CA THR A 125 -6.08 -0.31 -12.46
C THR A 125 -7.27 -0.24 -11.48
N ILE A 126 -7.51 0.91 -10.85
CA ILE A 126 -8.58 1.12 -9.87
C ILE A 126 -9.33 2.39 -10.25
N ARG A 127 -10.32 2.27 -11.14
CA ARG A 127 -11.08 3.42 -11.70
C ARG A 127 -12.55 3.46 -11.30
N ASP A 128 -13.00 2.47 -10.55
CA ASP A 128 -14.36 2.34 -10.07
C ASP A 128 -14.41 1.43 -8.82
N ALA A 129 -15.61 1.29 -8.26
CA ALA A 129 -15.85 0.51 -7.06
C ALA A 129 -15.56 -0.99 -7.26
N ASP A 130 -15.84 -1.54 -8.44
CA ASP A 130 -15.63 -2.96 -8.74
C ASP A 130 -14.14 -3.28 -8.86
N ALA A 131 -13.39 -2.43 -9.55
CA ALA A 131 -11.93 -2.52 -9.65
C ALA A 131 -11.26 -2.35 -8.28
N LEU A 132 -11.78 -1.45 -7.43
CA LEU A 132 -11.32 -1.32 -6.04
C LEU A 132 -11.60 -2.59 -5.24
N ALA A 133 -12.81 -3.13 -5.32
CA ALA A 133 -13.17 -4.37 -4.65
C ALA A 133 -12.25 -5.53 -5.07
N ALA A 134 -12.04 -5.71 -6.38
CA ALA A 134 -11.15 -6.72 -6.92
C ALA A 134 -9.69 -6.52 -6.47
N ALA A 135 -9.21 -5.27 -6.42
CA ALA A 135 -7.87 -4.96 -5.93
C ALA A 135 -7.71 -5.27 -4.43
N LEU A 136 -8.71 -4.96 -3.60
CA LEU A 136 -8.68 -5.30 -2.18
C LEU A 136 -8.65 -6.82 -1.97
N VAL A 137 -9.49 -7.58 -2.67
CA VAL A 137 -9.49 -9.05 -2.57
C VAL A 137 -8.13 -9.62 -3.00
N ARG A 138 -7.61 -9.20 -4.16
CA ARG A 138 -6.30 -9.67 -4.66
C ARG A 138 -5.17 -9.43 -3.66
N ARG A 139 -5.15 -8.27 -3.00
CA ARG A 139 -4.07 -7.86 -2.06
C ARG A 139 -4.18 -8.53 -0.69
N TYR A 140 -5.41 -8.77 -0.21
CA TYR A 140 -5.66 -9.09 1.20
C TYR A 140 -6.24 -10.50 1.45
N ALA A 141 -6.75 -11.21 0.44
CA ALA A 141 -7.29 -12.56 0.64
C ALA A 141 -6.26 -13.54 1.23
N GLY A 142 -4.99 -13.47 0.77
CA GLY A 142 -3.91 -14.29 1.32
C GLY A 142 -3.48 -13.90 2.75
N LEU A 143 -3.83 -12.70 3.21
CA LEU A 143 -3.52 -12.22 4.56
C LEU A 143 -4.63 -12.53 5.57
N PHE A 144 -5.87 -12.70 5.09
CA PHE A 144 -7.05 -12.95 5.91
C PHE A 144 -7.85 -14.13 5.33
N PRO A 145 -7.32 -15.37 5.42
CA PRO A 145 -7.93 -16.55 4.80
C PRO A 145 -9.32 -16.89 5.35
N ASP A 146 -9.64 -16.43 6.57
CA ASP A 146 -10.95 -16.65 7.20
C ASP A 146 -12.05 -15.71 6.67
N LEU A 147 -11.70 -14.74 5.82
CA LEU A 147 -12.66 -13.81 5.23
C LEU A 147 -12.91 -14.19 3.77
N CYS A 148 -14.18 -14.33 3.40
CA CYS A 148 -14.53 -14.45 1.99
C CYS A 148 -14.37 -13.09 1.27
N PRO A 149 -14.30 -13.06 -0.07
CA PRO A 149 -14.16 -11.82 -0.83
C PRO A 149 -15.21 -10.76 -0.50
N ALA A 150 -16.48 -11.15 -0.30
CA ALA A 150 -17.54 -10.22 0.06
C ALA A 150 -17.31 -9.58 1.44
N ASP A 151 -16.87 -10.37 2.42
CA ASP A 151 -16.57 -9.88 3.76
C ASP A 151 -15.39 -8.91 3.77
N LEU A 152 -14.36 -9.15 2.95
CA LEU A 152 -13.24 -8.23 2.77
C LEU A 152 -13.72 -6.86 2.25
N VAL A 153 -14.53 -6.87 1.19
CA VAL A 153 -15.05 -5.63 0.59
C VAL A 153 -15.99 -4.89 1.55
N ALA A 154 -16.82 -5.63 2.29
CA ALA A 154 -17.76 -5.07 3.27
C ALA A 154 -17.08 -4.29 4.41
N ARG A 155 -15.79 -4.55 4.68
CA ARG A 155 -15.01 -3.76 5.66
C ARG A 155 -14.74 -2.33 5.20
N GLY A 156 -14.93 -2.03 3.92
CA GLY A 156 -14.57 -0.77 3.31
C GLY A 156 -13.06 -0.60 3.12
N CYS A 157 -12.65 0.62 2.81
CA CYS A 157 -11.28 0.99 2.52
C CYS A 157 -10.82 2.18 3.37
N ALA A 158 -9.52 2.27 3.58
CA ALA A 158 -8.88 3.51 3.96
C ALA A 158 -8.35 4.21 2.69
N ILE A 159 -8.47 5.53 2.67
CA ILE A 159 -8.08 6.38 1.54
C ILE A 159 -6.94 7.25 2.03
N THR A 160 -5.81 7.20 1.34
CA THR A 160 -4.67 8.10 1.55
C THR A 160 -4.54 8.97 0.31
N ARG A 161 -4.67 10.29 0.47
CA ARG A 161 -4.38 11.25 -0.60
C ARG A 161 -2.94 11.72 -0.48
N LEU A 162 -2.23 11.69 -1.59
CA LEU A 162 -0.83 12.05 -1.71
C LEU A 162 -0.66 13.13 -2.79
N GLN A 163 0.20 14.09 -2.51
CA GLN A 163 0.80 14.94 -3.52
C GLN A 163 2.21 14.43 -3.78
N LEU A 164 2.39 13.78 -4.92
CA LEU A 164 3.67 13.25 -5.37
C LEU A 164 4.61 14.39 -5.76
N ASP A 165 5.89 14.22 -5.47
CA ASP A 165 6.89 15.18 -5.92
C ASP A 165 7.02 15.11 -7.45
N GLU A 166 7.43 16.23 -8.04
CA GLU A 166 7.75 16.34 -9.46
C GLU A 166 9.01 15.50 -9.77
N ARG A 167 9.03 14.89 -10.95
CA ARG A 167 10.16 14.05 -11.41
C ARG A 167 11.29 14.90 -11.96
#